data_AF-A0A7S2KIU9-F1
#
_entry.id   AF-A0A7S2KIU9-F1
#
_cell.length_a   1.000
_cell.length_b   1.000
_cell.length_c   1.000
_cell.angle_alpha   90.00
_cell.angle_beta   90.00
_cell.angle_gamma   90.00
#
_symmetry.space_group_name_H-M   'P 1'
#
loop_
_entity.id
_entity.type
_entity.pdbx_description
1 polymer ?
#
loop_
_entity_poly.entity_id
_entity_poly.type
_entity_poly.pdbx_seq_one_letter_code
_entity_poly.pdbx_strand_id
1 'polypeptide(L)'
;TFFADDNVANTFRIDGIVTVVDCKWIIERLDEEKKGENEAVEQVAFADVLLLNKTDLVDKKRLEEVKSKIRSFNSQAKLIETKYSRVDLREIINIGGFSLDRVMANDEEFFNFDQEHEHDSSVSSVGISFEGELNGRR
;
A
#
# COMPACT_ATOMS: atom_id res chain seq x y z
N THR A 1 -1.09 18.33 -6.33
CA THR A 1 -0.80 16.89 -6.44
C THR A 1 0.03 16.61 -7.69
N PHE A 2 0.67 15.44 -7.83
CA PHE A 2 1.68 15.16 -8.88
C PHE A 2 1.25 15.52 -10.31
N PHE A 3 -0.03 15.32 -10.65
CA PHE A 3 -0.58 15.62 -11.97
C PHE A 3 -1.28 16.98 -12.08
N ALA A 4 -1.44 17.71 -10.97
CA ALA A 4 -2.05 19.03 -10.95
C ALA A 4 -1.03 20.16 -11.11
N ASP A 5 0.27 19.86 -10.98
CA ASP A 5 1.37 20.80 -11.15
C ASP A 5 2.13 20.48 -12.44
N ASP A 6 2.03 21.38 -13.42
CA ASP A 6 2.68 21.24 -14.73
C ASP A 6 4.20 21.09 -14.62
N ASN A 7 4.86 21.65 -13.61
CA ASN A 7 6.30 21.49 -13.46
C ASN A 7 6.66 20.07 -13.01
N VAL A 8 5.85 19.49 -12.13
CA VAL A 8 6.07 18.12 -11.64
C VAL A 8 5.77 17.11 -12.74
N ALA A 9 4.65 17.27 -13.44
CA ALA A 9 4.24 16.39 -14.54
C ALA A 9 5.23 16.39 -15.71
N ASN A 10 5.88 17.52 -16.00
CA ASN A 10 6.87 17.62 -17.07
C ASN A 10 8.28 17.14 -16.67
N THR A 11 8.58 17.06 -15.37
CA THR A 11 9.93 16.72 -14.88
C THR A 11 10.03 15.29 -14.38
N PHE A 12 8.95 14.74 -13.84
CA PHE A 12 8.94 13.44 -13.18
C PHE A 12 7.92 12.51 -13.83
N ARG A 13 8.19 11.21 -13.76
CA ARG A 13 7.26 10.16 -14.15
C ARG A 13 7.04 9.22 -12.96
N ILE A 14 5.79 8.85 -12.70
CA ILE A 14 5.49 7.77 -11.77
C ILE A 14 5.85 6.46 -12.44
N ASP A 15 6.74 5.69 -11.82
CA ASP A 15 7.17 4.39 -12.33
C ASP A 15 6.18 3.26 -11.97
N GLY A 16 5.71 3.26 -10.73
CA GLY A 16 4.80 2.24 -10.21
C GLY A 16 4.47 2.48 -8.74
N ILE A 17 3.37 1.91 -8.29
CA ILE A 17 2.96 1.87 -6.89
C ILE A 17 3.39 0.52 -6.30
N VAL A 18 4.28 0.58 -5.31
CA VAL A 18 4.77 -0.61 -4.59
C VAL A 18 4.23 -0.58 -3.18
N THR A 19 3.44 -1.59 -2.83
CA THR A 19 2.77 -1.70 -1.52
C THR A 19 3.35 -2.87 -0.74
N VAL A 20 3.69 -2.64 0.53
CA VAL A 20 4.16 -3.70 1.44
C VAL A 20 3.00 -4.22 2.26
N VAL A 21 2.78 -5.53 2.23
CA VAL A 21 1.66 -6.19 2.89
C VAL A 21 2.16 -7.06 4.03
N ASP A 22 1.59 -6.89 5.22
CA ASP A 22 1.82 -7.80 6.34
C ASP A 22 0.95 -9.07 6.19
N CYS A 23 1.56 -10.20 5.81
CA CYS A 23 0.84 -11.45 5.59
C CYS A 23 0.14 -11.99 6.85
N LYS A 24 0.57 -11.56 8.05
CA LYS A 24 -0.06 -12.02 9.29
C LYS A 24 -1.45 -11.41 9.47
N TRP A 25 -1.62 -10.13 9.11
CA TRP A 25 -2.78 -9.32 9.50
C TRP A 25 -3.60 -8.75 8.33
N ILE A 26 -3.15 -8.93 7.08
CA ILE A 26 -3.79 -8.28 5.94
C ILE A 26 -5.25 -8.71 5.74
N ILE A 27 -5.60 -9.98 5.99
CA ILE A 27 -6.97 -10.45 5.76
C ILE A 27 -7.95 -9.69 6.69
N GLU A 28 -7.59 -9.54 7.96
CA GLU A 28 -8.37 -8.80 8.94
C GLU A 28 -8.54 -7.33 8.53
N ARG A 29 -7.50 -6.73 7.93
CA ARG A 29 -7.54 -5.34 7.44
C ARG A 29 -8.41 -5.18 6.20
N LEU A 30 -8.37 -6.15 5.29
CA LEU A 30 -9.21 -6.15 4.08
C LEU A 30 -10.67 -6.44 4.39
N ASP A 31 -10.97 -7.16 5.48
CA ASP A 31 -12.32 -7.50 5.92
C ASP A 31 -12.88 -6.50 6.95
N GLU A 32 -12.11 -5.49 7.34
CA GLU A 32 -12.54 -4.46 8.30
C GLU A 32 -13.63 -3.58 7.68
N GLU A 33 -14.86 -3.67 8.21
CA GLU A 33 -15.96 -2.77 7.85
C GLU A 33 -15.76 -1.41 8.52
N LYS A 34 -15.42 -0.39 7.74
CA LYS A 34 -15.27 1.00 8.19
C LYS A 34 -16.45 1.85 7.74
N LYS A 35 -16.75 2.89 8.52
CA LYS A 35 -17.64 3.98 8.07
C LYS A 35 -16.83 4.91 7.17
N GLY A 36 -16.68 4.53 5.91
CA GLY A 36 -15.87 5.24 4.92
C GLY A 36 -15.06 4.28 4.06
N GLU A 37 -14.08 4.82 3.35
CA GLU A 37 -13.15 4.06 2.52
C GLU A 37 -12.24 3.16 3.36
N ASN A 38 -12.02 1.93 2.90
CA ASN A 38 -11.04 1.04 3.51
C ASN A 38 -9.70 1.24 2.80
N GLU A 39 -8.79 1.96 3.44
CA GLU A 39 -7.50 2.36 2.87
C GLU A 39 -6.63 1.14 2.53
N ALA A 40 -6.77 0.02 3.27
CA ALA A 40 -6.05 -1.21 2.96
C ALA A 40 -6.53 -1.84 1.64
N VAL A 41 -7.83 -1.76 1.36
CA VAL A 41 -8.41 -2.22 0.09
C VAL A 41 -7.88 -1.37 -1.06
N GLU A 42 -7.89 -0.05 -0.93
CA GLU A 42 -7.38 0.87 -1.96
C GLU A 42 -5.88 0.66 -2.24
N GLN A 43 -5.06 0.60 -1.19
CA GLN A 43 -3.62 0.38 -1.33
C GLN A 43 -3.30 -0.94 -2.03
N VAL A 44 -4.11 -1.97 -1.84
CA VAL A 44 -3.98 -3.25 -2.56
C VAL A 44 -4.51 -3.12 -3.99
N ALA A 45 -5.63 -2.45 -4.22
CA ALA A 45 -6.26 -2.29 -5.53
C ALA A 45 -5.41 -1.51 -6.53
N PHE A 46 -4.72 -0.45 -6.08
CA PHE A 46 -3.92 0.41 -6.96
C PHE A 46 -2.47 -0.06 -7.18
N ALA A 47 -1.97 -0.97 -6.34
CA ALA A 47 -0.59 -1.42 -6.41
C ALA A 47 -0.25 -2.13 -7.74
N ASP A 48 0.93 -1.82 -8.28
CA ASP A 48 1.56 -2.57 -9.36
C ASP A 48 2.31 -3.79 -8.82
N VAL A 49 2.96 -3.61 -7.67
CA VAL A 49 3.72 -4.66 -6.98
C VAL A 49 3.31 -4.71 -5.52
N LEU A 50 2.98 -5.90 -5.05
CA LEU A 50 2.67 -6.19 -3.66
C LEU A 50 3.78 -7.06 -3.05
N LEU A 51 4.52 -6.50 -2.10
CA LEU A 51 5.49 -7.25 -1.31
C LEU A 51 4.78 -7.93 -0.16
N LEU A 52 4.51 -9.23 -0.30
CA LEU A 52 3.94 -10.09 0.73
C LEU A 52 5.00 -10.34 1.80
N ASN A 53 5.05 -9.51 2.83
CA ASN A 53 6.07 -9.51 3.87
C ASN A 53 5.65 -10.29 5.11
N LYS A 54 6.64 -10.66 5.94
CA LYS A 54 6.49 -11.48 7.14
C LYS A 54 5.96 -12.89 6.84
N THR A 55 6.34 -13.44 5.68
CA THR A 55 5.98 -14.81 5.27
C THR A 55 6.54 -15.88 6.22
N ASP A 56 7.54 -15.54 7.02
CA ASP A 56 8.07 -16.37 8.12
C ASP A 56 7.13 -16.49 9.33
N LEU A 57 6.15 -15.59 9.49
CA LEU A 57 5.23 -15.59 10.63
C LEU A 57 3.90 -16.30 10.35
N VAL A 58 3.72 -16.84 9.13
CA VAL A 58 2.50 -17.52 8.70
C VAL A 58 2.83 -18.88 8.08
N ASP A 59 1.88 -19.80 8.15
CA ASP A 59 2.02 -21.09 7.47
C ASP A 59 1.65 -20.97 5.97
N LYS A 60 1.88 -22.05 5.22
CA LYS A 60 1.58 -22.10 3.79
C LYS A 60 0.09 -21.90 3.51
N LYS A 61 -0.79 -22.42 4.37
CA LYS A 61 -2.23 -22.33 4.17
C LYS A 61 -2.67 -20.87 4.24
N ARG A 62 -2.25 -20.17 5.29
CA ARG A 62 -2.54 -18.75 5.49
C ARG A 62 -1.93 -17.89 4.37
N LEU A 63 -0.72 -18.21 3.91
CA LEU A 63 -0.10 -17.48 2.80
C LEU A 63 -0.90 -17.62 1.49
N GLU A 64 -1.41 -18.81 1.19
CA GLU A 64 -2.28 -19.01 0.01
C GLU A 64 -3.64 -18.32 0.18
N GLU A 65 -4.21 -18.30 1.38
CA GLU A 65 -5.41 -17.50 1.68
C GLU A 65 -5.16 -16.01 1.43
N VAL A 66 -4.03 -15.48 1.90
CA VAL A 66 -3.62 -14.07 1.68
C VAL A 66 -3.51 -13.78 0.18
N LYS A 67 -2.80 -14.62 -0.58
CA LYS A 67 -2.67 -14.44 -2.04
C LYS A 67 -4.02 -14.47 -2.73
N SER A 68 -4.88 -15.42 -2.37
CA SER A 68 -6.23 -15.53 -2.95
C SER A 68 -7.08 -14.31 -2.64
N LYS A 69 -7.02 -13.79 -1.40
CA LYS A 69 -7.76 -12.60 -0.98
C LYS A 69 -7.24 -11.35 -1.70
N ILE A 70 -5.93 -11.18 -1.79
CA ILE A 70 -5.33 -10.08 -2.55
C ILE A 70 -5.74 -10.14 -4.02
N ARG A 71 -5.74 -11.34 -4.62
CA ARG A 71 -6.14 -11.53 -6.02
C ARG A 71 -7.59 -11.20 -6.31
N SER A 72 -8.50 -11.29 -5.33
CA SER A 72 -9.88 -10.85 -5.52
C SER A 72 -10.02 -9.32 -5.60
N PHE A 73 -9.09 -8.57 -5.03
CA PHE A 73 -9.05 -7.10 -5.14
C PHE A 73 -8.17 -6.62 -6.30
N ASN A 74 -7.02 -7.27 -6.52
CA ASN A 74 -6.07 -6.91 -7.56
C ASN A 74 -5.50 -8.16 -8.26
N SER A 75 -6.13 -8.51 -9.39
CA SER A 75 -5.73 -9.67 -10.19
C SER A 75 -4.42 -9.44 -10.97
N GLN A 76 -4.03 -8.19 -11.19
CA GLN A 76 -2.92 -7.81 -12.09
C GLN A 76 -1.60 -7.54 -11.35
N ALA A 77 -1.64 -7.21 -10.06
CA ALA A 77 -0.44 -6.91 -9.29
C ALA A 77 0.59 -8.04 -9.31
N LYS A 78 1.87 -7.71 -9.40
CA LYS A 78 2.95 -8.66 -9.16
C LYS A 78 3.04 -8.96 -7.66
N LEU A 79 2.95 -10.22 -7.27
CA LEU A 79 3.10 -10.62 -5.86
C LEU A 79 4.52 -11.13 -5.62
N ILE A 80 5.21 -10.57 -4.63
CA ILE A 80 6.57 -10.98 -4.26
C ILE A 80 6.58 -11.36 -2.78
N GLU A 81 6.86 -12.61 -2.48
CA GLU A 81 7.03 -13.08 -1.11
C GLU A 81 8.35 -12.60 -0.53
N THR A 82 8.30 -12.01 0.67
CA THR A 82 9.47 -11.44 1.33
C THR A 82 9.47 -11.76 2.82
N LYS A 83 10.67 -11.66 3.41
CA LYS A 83 10.91 -11.65 4.86
C LYS A 83 11.74 -10.42 5.17
N TYR A 84 11.35 -9.65 6.18
CA TYR A 84 11.98 -8.36 6.50
C TYR A 84 12.03 -7.39 5.30
N SER A 85 11.03 -7.46 4.41
CA SER A 85 10.93 -6.68 3.17
C SER A 85 12.14 -6.81 2.23
N ARG A 86 12.91 -7.89 2.34
CA ARG A 86 14.06 -8.13 1.45
C ARG A 86 13.55 -8.51 0.07
N VAL A 87 13.81 -7.64 -0.90
CA VAL A 87 13.49 -7.81 -2.32
C VAL A 87 14.63 -7.26 -3.17
N ASP A 88 14.79 -7.78 -4.38
CA ASP A 88 15.71 -7.21 -5.36
C ASP A 88 15.14 -5.88 -5.87
N LEU A 89 15.94 -4.81 -5.83
CA LEU A 89 15.51 -3.48 -6.29
C LEU A 89 15.05 -3.48 -7.75
N ARG A 90 15.60 -4.37 -8.59
CA ARG A 90 15.22 -4.51 -10.00
C ARG A 90 13.78 -4.97 -10.18
N GLU A 91 13.18 -5.54 -9.13
CA GLU A 91 11.81 -6.03 -9.15
C GLU A 91 10.78 -4.96 -8.79
N ILE A 92 11.23 -3.81 -8.27
CA ILE A 92 10.37 -2.73 -7.72
C ILE A 92 10.71 -1.32 -8.23
N ILE A 93 11.84 -1.15 -8.93
CA ILE A 93 12.27 0.14 -9.52
C ILE A 93 12.40 -0.02 -11.04
N ASN A 94 11.98 1.02 -11.77
CA ASN A 94 11.95 1.09 -13.22
C ASN A 94 11.11 -0.05 -13.84
N ILE A 95 10.00 -0.37 -13.19
CA ILE A 95 9.09 -1.44 -13.59
C ILE A 95 8.08 -0.98 -14.64
N GLY A 96 7.90 0.33 -14.84
CA GLY A 96 6.93 0.89 -15.78
C GLY A 96 5.50 0.42 -15.55
N GLY A 97 5.16 0.13 -14.28
CA GLY A 97 3.87 -0.44 -13.89
C GLY A 97 2.75 0.60 -13.89
N PHE A 98 3.08 1.86 -13.60
CA PHE A 98 2.06 2.90 -13.49
C PHE A 98 1.45 3.23 -14.86
N SER A 99 0.13 3.10 -14.94
CA SER A 99 -0.66 3.53 -16.10
C SER A 99 -1.77 4.47 -15.63
N LEU A 100 -1.74 5.71 -16.09
CA LEU A 100 -2.74 6.70 -15.77
C LEU A 100 -4.13 6.26 -16.26
N ASP A 101 -4.19 5.70 -17.47
CA ASP A 101 -5.44 5.16 -18.04
C ASP A 101 -6.04 4.05 -17.15
N ARG A 102 -5.18 3.20 -16.56
CA ARG A 102 -5.64 2.15 -15.63
C ARG A 102 -6.19 2.73 -14.34
N VAL A 103 -5.53 3.76 -13.80
CA VAL A 103 -5.99 4.43 -12.58
C VAL A 103 -7.34 5.11 -12.83
N MET A 104 -7.47 5.87 -13.92
CA MET A 104 -8.73 6.55 -14.29
C MET A 104 -9.88 5.57 -14.55
N ALA A 105 -9.60 4.38 -15.10
CA ALA A 105 -10.63 3.37 -15.32
C ALA A 105 -11.11 2.70 -14.02
N ASN A 106 -10.27 2.65 -12.99
CA ASN A 106 -10.61 2.07 -11.69
C ASN A 106 -11.21 3.11 -10.73
N ASP A 107 -10.87 4.37 -10.92
CA ASP A 107 -11.31 5.50 -10.11
C ASP A 107 -11.33 6.78 -10.95
N GLU A 108 -12.51 7.12 -11.46
CA GLU A 108 -12.74 8.33 -12.26
C GLU A 108 -12.57 9.62 -11.41
N GLU A 109 -12.69 9.53 -10.08
CA GLU A 109 -12.51 10.64 -9.14
C GLU A 109 -11.07 10.80 -8.65
N PHE A 110 -10.13 9.97 -9.10
CA PHE A 110 -8.71 10.07 -8.73
C PHE A 110 -8.10 11.48 -8.94
N PHE A 111 -8.67 12.26 -9.87
CA PHE A 111 -8.28 13.64 -10.18
C PHE A 111 -9.15 14.72 -9.49
N ASN A 112 -10.20 14.36 -8.75
CA ASN A 112 -10.98 15.28 -7.94
C ASN A 112 -10.18 15.66 -6.69
N PHE A 113 -9.14 16.46 -6.88
CA PHE A 113 -8.27 16.97 -5.82
C PHE A 113 -8.96 17.97 -4.88
N ASP A 114 -10.22 18.33 -5.16
CA ASP A 114 -11.10 19.11 -4.27
C ASP A 114 -11.83 18.23 -3.24
N GLN A 115 -11.86 16.91 -3.43
CA GLN A 115 -12.13 15.99 -2.33
C GLN A 115 -10.84 15.87 -1.52
N GLU A 116 -10.74 16.64 -0.45
CA GLU A 116 -9.97 16.18 0.70
C GLU A 116 -10.44 14.74 0.98
N HIS A 117 -9.57 13.73 0.80
CA HIS A 117 -9.82 12.46 1.46
C HIS A 117 -10.07 12.82 2.92
N GLU A 118 -11.31 12.70 3.39
CA GLU A 118 -11.65 13.08 4.76
C GLU A 118 -10.76 12.21 5.64
N HIS A 119 -9.67 12.80 6.16
CA HIS A 119 -8.91 12.16 7.20
C HIS A 119 -9.89 11.94 8.33
N ASP A 120 -10.17 10.68 8.65
CA ASP A 120 -11.00 10.34 9.79
C ASP A 120 -10.51 11.16 10.98
N SER A 121 -11.37 12.06 11.46
CA SER A 121 -11.08 12.94 12.59
C SER A 121 -10.76 12.17 13.89
N SER A 122 -10.90 10.84 13.89
CA SER A 122 -10.38 9.93 14.93
C SER A 122 -8.85 9.77 14.91
N VAL A 123 -8.17 10.09 13.80
CA VAL A 123 -6.72 9.96 13.66
C VAL A 123 -6.05 11.14 14.37
N SER A 124 -5.43 10.85 15.52
CA SER A 124 -4.61 11.81 16.27
C SER A 124 -3.18 11.30 16.41
N SER A 125 -2.21 12.20 16.27
CA SER A 125 -0.80 11.88 16.51
C SER A 125 -0.48 12.03 18.00
N VAL A 126 0.10 11.00 18.61
CA VAL A 126 0.61 11.07 19.99
C VAL A 126 2.14 11.05 19.96
N GLY A 127 2.76 12.11 20.46
CA GLY A 127 4.20 12.20 20.71
C GLY A 127 4.48 12.14 22.21
N ILE A 128 5.30 11.18 22.64
CA ILE A 128 5.75 11.08 24.03
C ILE A 128 7.23 11.42 24.06
N SER A 129 7.58 12.48 24.79
CA SER A 129 8.97 12.85 25.07
C SER A 129 9.24 12.68 26.57
N PHE A 130 10.45 12.25 26.90
CA PHE A 130 10.93 12.20 28.27
C PHE A 130 12.40 12.64 28.27
N GLU A 131 12.80 13.34 29.33
CA GLU A 131 14.22 13.65 29.56
C GLU A 131 14.89 12.45 30.25
N GLY A 132 16.02 12.00 29.72
CA GLY A 132 16.83 10.92 30.30
C GLY A 132 17.31 9.89 29.28
N GLU A 133 18.03 8.87 29.78
CA GLU A 133 18.56 7.78 28.94
C GLU A 133 17.54 6.63 28.80
N LEU A 134 17.35 6.14 27.57
CA LEU A 134 16.53 4.97 27.28
C LEU A 134 17.37 3.69 27.41
N ASN A 135 17.00 2.80 28.34
CA ASN A 135 17.56 1.45 28.38
C ASN A 135 16.78 0.52 27.43
N GLY A 136 17.34 0.26 26.25
CA GLY A 136 16.72 -0.56 25.19
C GLY A 136 16.68 -2.07 25.44
N ARG A 137 17.01 -2.56 26.65
CA ARG A 137 16.84 -3.98 27.02
C ARG A 137 15.60 -4.16 27.90
N ARG A 138 14.45 -4.36 27.28
CA ARG A 138 13.34 -5.18 27.77
C ARG A 138 12.60 -5.82 26.61
#